data_AF-A0A699XMW8-F1
#
_entry.id   AF-A0A699XMW8-F1
#
_cell.length_a   1.000
_cell.length_b   1.000
_cell.length_c   1.000
_cell.angle_alpha   90.00
_cell.angle_beta   90.00
_cell.angle_gamma   90.00
#
_symmetry.space_group_name_H-M   'P 1'
#
loop_
_entity.id
_entity.type
_entity.pdbx_description
1 polymer ?
#
loop_
_entity_poly.entity_id
_entity_poly.type
_entity_poly.pdbx_seq_one_letter_code
_entity_poly.pdbx_strand_id
1 'polypeptide(L)'
;IPADIDEIFRLYRLAAAYQAATAKATVVWPEFERELVAQELAEGRQWKLMVGDVIACVWAFTFDDPQIWGARNADPAIYIHRIATN
;
A
#
# COMPACT_ATOMS: atom_id res chain seq x y z
N ILE A 1 -6.50 -8.84 15.69
CA ILE A 1 -5.85 -7.79 14.87
C ILE A 1 -4.69 -8.46 14.14
N PRO A 2 -4.60 -8.36 12.79
CA PRO A 2 -3.47 -8.94 12.06
C PRO A 2 -2.15 -8.35 12.56
N ALA A 3 -1.11 -9.19 12.72
CA ALA A 3 0.10 -8.83 13.46
C ALA A 3 0.91 -7.65 12.87
N ASP A 4 0.79 -7.38 11.57
CA ASP A 4 1.63 -6.39 10.88
C ASP A 4 0.93 -5.03 10.63
N ILE A 5 -0.36 -4.87 10.98
CA ILE A 5 -1.12 -3.68 10.58
C ILE A 5 -0.53 -2.38 11.11
N ASP A 6 -0.02 -2.38 12.34
CA ASP A 6 0.57 -1.17 12.93
C ASP A 6 1.87 -0.77 12.24
N GLU A 7 2.66 -1.76 11.80
CA GLU A 7 3.89 -1.52 11.07
C GLU A 7 3.63 -1.04 9.64
N ILE A 8 2.62 -1.60 8.97
CA ILE A 8 2.15 -1.10 7.66
C ILE A 8 1.76 0.38 7.76
N PHE A 9 0.99 0.76 8.78
CA PHE A 9 0.61 2.15 9.01
C PHE A 9 1.79 3.04 9.38
N ARG A 10 2.81 2.51 10.09
CA ARG A 10 4.06 3.24 10.33
C ARG A 10 4.76 3.57 9.02
N LEU A 11 4.88 2.61 8.10
CA LEU A 11 5.49 2.80 6.78
C LEU A 11 4.70 3.76 5.90
N TYR A 12 3.36 3.70 5.92
CA TYR A 12 2.52 4.66 5.19
C TYR A 12 2.72 6.10 5.68
N ARG A 13 2.81 6.31 7.00
CA ARG A 13 3.12 7.64 7.55
C ARG A 13 4.51 8.12 7.16
N LEU A 14 5.51 7.23 7.15
CA LEU A 14 6.86 7.59 6.67
C LEU A 14 6.86 7.98 5.19
N ALA A 15 6.17 7.23 4.34
CA ALA A 15 6.04 7.55 2.92
C ALA A 15 5.35 8.90 2.70
N ALA A 16 4.24 9.17 3.40
CA ALA A 16 3.55 10.45 3.33
C ALA A 16 4.42 11.63 3.82
N ALA A 17 5.17 11.43 4.91
CA ALA A 17 6.11 12.44 5.41
C ALA A 17 7.24 12.72 4.40
N TYR A 18 7.79 11.68 3.78
CA TYR A 18 8.80 11.82 2.73
C TYR A 18 8.26 12.56 1.50
N GLN A 19 7.05 12.22 1.05
CA GLN A 19 6.37 12.94 -0.04
C GLN A 19 6.18 14.42 0.32
N ALA A 20 5.69 14.74 1.52
CA ALA A 20 5.48 16.11 1.96
C ALA A 20 6.79 16.94 2.02
N ALA A 21 7.91 16.29 2.38
CA ALA A 21 9.23 16.93 2.42
C ALA A 21 9.90 17.05 1.05
N THR A 22 9.39 16.38 0.01
CA THR A 22 10.02 16.32 -1.31
C THR A 22 9.38 17.34 -2.25
N ALA A 23 10.12 18.39 -2.61
CA ALA A 23 9.61 19.51 -3.44
C ALA A 23 9.08 19.12 -4.84
N LYS A 24 9.37 17.90 -5.31
CA LYS A 24 8.87 17.36 -6.59
C LYS A 24 7.77 16.30 -6.42
N ALA A 25 7.41 15.94 -5.19
CA ALA A 25 6.34 14.99 -4.97
C ALA A 25 5.02 15.59 -5.43
N THR A 26 4.31 14.85 -6.28
CA THR A 26 3.09 15.35 -6.93
C THR A 26 1.85 15.08 -6.10
N VAL A 27 1.87 14.03 -5.27
CA VAL A 27 0.73 13.63 -4.44
C VAL A 27 1.26 13.14 -3.09
N VAL A 28 0.84 13.81 -2.02
CA VAL A 28 1.03 13.33 -0.65
C VAL A 28 -0.12 12.37 -0.32
N TRP A 29 0.20 11.17 0.14
CA TRP A 29 -0.80 10.19 0.49
C TRP A 29 -1.65 10.65 1.69
N PRO A 30 -2.97 10.42 1.63
CA PRO A 30 -3.83 10.64 2.80
C PRO A 30 -3.58 9.56 3.85
N GLU A 31 -4.19 9.73 5.01
CA GLU A 31 -4.34 8.63 5.95
C GLU A 31 -5.32 7.60 5.36
N PHE A 32 -4.91 6.34 5.31
CA PHE A 32 -5.75 5.26 4.78
C PHE A 32 -6.70 4.74 5.87
N GLU A 33 -7.89 4.30 5.48
CA GLU A 33 -8.81 3.66 6.41
C GLU A 33 -8.21 2.36 6.95
N ARG A 34 -8.29 2.14 8.26
CA ARG A 34 -7.70 0.98 8.92
C ARG A 34 -8.43 -0.29 8.56
N GLU A 35 -9.74 -0.20 8.37
CA GLU A 35 -10.63 -1.25 7.91
C GLU A 35 -10.24 -1.76 6.53
N LEU A 36 -9.88 -0.87 5.60
CA LEU A 36 -9.41 -1.22 4.26
C LEU A 36 -8.16 -2.11 4.33
N VAL A 37 -7.14 -1.69 5.09
CA VAL A 37 -5.90 -2.45 5.24
C VAL A 37 -6.14 -3.77 5.99
N ALA A 38 -7.03 -3.77 6.99
CA ALA A 38 -7.41 -4.99 7.70
C ALA A 38 -8.10 -6.01 6.78
N GLN A 39 -8.96 -5.54 5.87
CA GLN A 39 -9.61 -6.39 4.88
C GLN A 39 -8.59 -7.00 3.92
N GLU A 40 -7.67 -6.19 3.40
CA GLU A 40 -6.60 -6.67 2.50
C GLU A 40 -5.70 -7.71 3.17
N LEU A 41 -5.39 -7.56 4.45
CA LEU A 41 -4.65 -8.56 5.22
C LEU A 41 -5.45 -9.85 5.38
N ALA A 42 -6.75 -9.75 5.67
CA ALA A 42 -7.63 -10.92 5.77
C ALA A 42 -7.79 -11.66 4.43
N GLU A 43 -7.72 -10.94 3.32
CA GLU A 43 -7.84 -11.48 1.96
C GLU A 43 -6.49 -11.87 1.34
N GLY A 44 -5.38 -11.75 2.08
CA GLY A 44 -4.03 -12.10 1.59
C GLY A 44 -3.52 -11.20 0.47
N ARG A 45 -4.03 -9.97 0.38
CA ARG A 45 -3.67 -8.97 -0.63
C ARG A 45 -2.54 -8.03 -0.23
N GLN A 46 -2.11 -8.07 1.03
CA GLN A 46 -0.96 -7.33 1.54
C GLN A 46 0.30 -8.19 1.57
N TRP A 47 1.39 -7.66 1.06
CA TRP A 47 2.69 -8.30 0.97
C TRP A 47 3.75 -7.48 1.67
N LYS A 48 4.77 -8.18 2.17
CA LYS A 48 5.92 -7.57 2.83
C LYS A 48 7.23 -8.20 2.36
N LEU A 49 8.27 -7.38 2.28
CA LEU A 49 9.65 -7.81 2.12
C LEU A 49 10.35 -7.75 3.48
N MET A 50 10.90 -8.88 3.91
CA MET A 50 11.71 -8.98 5.13
C MET A 50 13.19 -8.90 4.80
N VAL A 51 13.93 -8.08 5.55
CA VAL A 51 15.41 -8.09 5.55
C VAL A 51 15.85 -8.35 6.99
N GLY A 52 16.21 -9.61 7.27
CA GLY A 52 16.32 -10.09 8.64
C GLY A 52 14.96 -10.00 9.35
N ASP A 53 14.94 -9.42 10.54
CA ASP A 53 13.72 -9.25 11.35
C ASP A 53 12.98 -7.92 11.07
N VAL A 54 13.39 -7.19 10.02
CA VAL A 54 12.83 -5.88 9.67
C VAL A 54 11.92 -5.99 8.45
N ILE A 55 10.72 -5.43 8.55
CA ILE A 55 9.88 -5.16 7.38
C ILE A 55 10.50 -4.00 6.62
N ALA A 56 11.14 -4.30 5.49
CA ALA A 56 11.83 -3.30 4.67
C ALA A 56 10.90 -2.61 3.67
N CYS A 57 9.85 -3.31 3.23
CA CYS A 57 8.89 -2.81 2.25
C CYS A 57 7.54 -3.52 2.42
N VAL A 58 6.45 -2.81 2.15
CA VAL A 58 5.09 -3.35 2.03
C VAL A 58 4.43 -2.87 0.76
N TRP A 59 3.54 -3.67 0.20
CA TRP A 59 2.66 -3.29 -0.90
C TRP A 59 1.38 -4.10 -0.88
N ALA A 60 0.31 -3.53 -1.42
CA ALA A 60 -0.94 -4.25 -1.66
C ALA A 60 -1.09 -4.55 -3.15
N PHE A 61 -1.94 -5.51 -3.49
CA PHE A 61 -2.45 -5.64 -4.85
C PHE A 61 -3.97 -5.65 -4.89
N THR A 62 -4.53 -5.32 -6.07
CA THR A 62 -5.93 -5.51 -6.42
C THR A 62 -6.05 -6.10 -7.83
N PHE A 63 -7.13 -6.82 -8.10
CA PHE A 63 -7.46 -7.28 -9.45
C PHE A 63 -8.31 -6.27 -10.22
N ASP A 64 -8.89 -5.30 -9.51
CA ASP A 64 -9.79 -4.31 -10.07
C ASP A 64 -9.32 -2.91 -9.69
N ASP A 65 -9.13 -2.07 -10.70
CA ASP A 65 -8.94 -0.63 -10.61
C ASP A 65 -9.64 0.09 -11.80
N PRO A 66 -10.98 0.03 -11.88
CA PRO A 66 -11.74 0.60 -12.99
C PRO A 66 -11.69 2.13 -13.04
N GLN A 67 -11.34 2.80 -11.94
CA GLN A 67 -11.20 4.25 -11.90
C GLN A 67 -10.01 4.73 -12.74
N ILE A 68 -8.93 3.95 -12.75
CA ILE A 68 -7.74 4.22 -13.56
C ILE A 68 -7.84 3.59 -14.96
N TRP A 69 -8.34 2.35 -15.05
CA TRP A 69 -8.25 1.56 -16.28
C TRP A 69 -9.52 1.55 -17.14
N GLY A 70 -10.66 2.03 -16.63
CA GLY A 70 -11.92 2.07 -17.36
C GLY A 70 -12.26 0.70 -17.98
N ALA A 71 -12.56 0.68 -19.28
CA ALA A 71 -12.86 -0.55 -20.01
C ALA A 71 -11.72 -1.58 -20.01
N ARG A 72 -10.46 -1.15 -19.85
CA ARG A 72 -9.29 -2.04 -19.83
C ARG A 72 -9.16 -2.82 -18.52
N ASN A 73 -9.96 -2.50 -17.51
CA ASN A 73 -10.05 -3.31 -16.29
C ASN A 73 -10.60 -4.71 -16.55
N ALA A 74 -11.26 -4.94 -17.69
CA ALA A 74 -11.73 -6.27 -18.08
C ALA A 74 -10.58 -7.22 -18.50
N ASP A 75 -9.38 -6.69 -18.77
CA ASP A 75 -8.22 -7.50 -19.10
C ASP A 75 -7.66 -8.15 -17.82
N PRO A 76 -7.34 -9.46 -17.81
CA PRO A 76 -6.74 -10.09 -16.64
C PRO A 76 -5.41 -9.45 -16.25
N ALA A 77 -5.39 -8.77 -15.10
CA ALA A 77 -4.23 -8.03 -14.62
C ALA A 77 -4.15 -8.07 -13.08
N ILE A 78 -2.97 -7.71 -12.56
CA ILE A 78 -2.74 -7.44 -11.15
C ILE A 78 -2.21 -6.02 -11.04
N TYR A 79 -2.84 -5.20 -10.20
CA TYR A 79 -2.43 -3.82 -9.95
C TYR A 79 -1.72 -3.73 -8.61
N ILE A 80 -0.48 -3.26 -8.61
CA ILE A 80 0.33 -3.11 -7.39
C ILE A 80 0.12 -1.70 -6.84
N HIS A 81 -0.41 -1.62 -5.62
CA HIS A 81 -0.79 -0.37 -4.95
C HIS A 81 0.04 -0.17 -3.68
N ARG A 82 0.21 1.11 -3.29
CA ARG A 82 0.75 1.52 -1.98
C ARG A 82 2.06 0.82 -1.58
N ILE A 83 3.07 0.91 -2.46
CA ILE A 83 4.43 0.45 -2.16
C ILE A 83 5.08 1.46 -1.19
N ALA A 84 5.37 1.03 0.03
CA ALA A 84 6.03 1.86 1.04
C ALA A 84 7.25 1.14 1.60
N THR A 85 8.37 1.86 1.73
CA THR A 85 9.65 1.34 2.21
C THR A 85 10.03 1.99 3.54
N ASN A 86 10.82 1.27 4.35
CA ASN A 86 11.41 1.76 5.59
C ASN A 86 12.60 2.69 5.34
#